data_AF-A0A2D7IKH4-F1
#
_entry.id   AF-A0A2D7IKH4-F1
#
_cell.length_a   1.000
_cell.length_b   1.000
_cell.length_c   1.000
_cell.angle_alpha   90.00
_cell.angle_beta   90.00
_cell.angle_gamma   90.00
#
_symmetry.space_group_name_H-M   'P 1'
#
loop_
_entity.id
_entity.type
_entity.pdbx_description
1 polymer ?
#
loop_
_entity_poly.entity_id
_entity_poly.type
_entity_poly.pdbx_seq_one_letter_code
_entity_poly.pdbx_strand_id
1 'polypeptide(L)'
;MKYINLYLLSFAIVFSAKIQEDDIELFLLSRYGGDSSNVSLFISDEFIYEHTPYVGLGVETRYVDESLLITKVLNDSIQKYLQVGDRVYEHNNEIVDSLGLVTSGPIGEKQKLIVIKNGERDFRVMEIPLEEYHFEENKNSFLESILKYSEKWYDYDLEIIDIIKKKNTISVHYRWEGSREENGEIYTFSAIEFYYINKKKDLIERIVGLWSEKQFRNQFK
;
A
#
# COMPACT_ATOMS: atom_id res chain seq x y z
N MET A 1 14.74 -64.27 23.52
CA MET A 1 13.86 -63.08 23.44
C MET A 1 14.55 -62.03 22.58
N LYS A 2 14.05 -61.76 21.37
CA LYS A 2 14.53 -60.67 20.51
C LYS A 2 13.40 -59.65 20.42
N TYR A 3 13.62 -58.47 20.99
CA TYR A 3 12.70 -57.34 20.87
C TYR A 3 12.90 -56.71 19.49
N ILE A 4 11.85 -56.73 18.66
CA ILE A 4 11.80 -55.96 17.42
C ILE A 4 11.24 -54.58 17.80
N ASN A 5 12.10 -53.56 17.80
CA ASN A 5 11.67 -52.18 17.93
C ASN A 5 11.10 -51.72 16.59
N LEU A 6 9.79 -51.50 16.55
CA LEU A 6 9.09 -50.92 15.41
C LEU A 6 9.19 -49.38 15.54
N TYR A 7 10.10 -48.76 14.79
CA TYR A 7 10.11 -47.30 14.66
C TYR A 7 8.99 -46.88 13.71
N LEU A 8 7.90 -46.35 14.27
CA LEU A 8 6.85 -45.65 13.53
C LEU A 8 7.37 -44.27 13.13
N LEU A 9 7.82 -44.13 11.88
CA LEU A 9 8.13 -42.85 11.28
C LEU A 9 6.81 -42.18 10.85
N SER A 10 6.26 -41.31 11.68
CA SER A 10 5.13 -40.46 11.30
C SER A 10 5.67 -39.31 10.43
N PHE A 11 5.68 -39.50 9.11
CA PHE A 11 5.75 -38.39 8.16
C PHE A 11 4.42 -37.64 8.22
N ALA A 12 4.37 -36.53 8.98
CA ALA A 12 3.32 -35.54 8.78
C ALA A 12 3.60 -34.85 7.45
N ILE A 13 2.97 -35.35 6.38
CA ILE A 13 2.92 -34.60 5.13
C ILE A 13 1.94 -33.46 5.40
N VAL A 14 2.48 -32.29 5.74
CA VAL A 14 1.73 -31.04 5.71
C VAL A 14 1.46 -30.76 4.24
N PHE A 15 0.37 -31.35 3.72
CA PHE A 15 -0.22 -30.85 2.50
C PHE A 15 -0.79 -29.48 2.85
N SER A 16 -0.03 -28.44 2.49
CA SER A 16 -0.56 -27.10 2.38
C SER A 16 -1.77 -27.17 1.44
N ALA A 17 -2.96 -26.97 2.01
CA ALA A 17 -4.22 -27.03 1.29
C ALA A 17 -4.30 -25.81 0.38
N LYS A 18 -4.62 -26.02 -0.91
CA LYS A 18 -4.76 -24.96 -1.91
C LYS A 18 -5.67 -23.84 -1.42
N ILE A 19 -5.21 -22.58 -1.43
CA ILE A 19 -5.97 -21.37 -1.09
C ILE A 19 -7.36 -21.43 -1.74
N GLN A 20 -8.40 -21.41 -0.92
CA GLN A 20 -9.80 -21.42 -1.30
C GLN A 20 -10.39 -20.00 -1.28
N GLU A 21 -11.66 -19.86 -1.67
CA GLU A 21 -12.35 -18.57 -1.63
C GLU A 21 -12.49 -18.08 -0.18
N ASP A 22 -12.91 -18.94 0.75
CA ASP A 22 -12.98 -18.63 2.20
C ASP A 22 -11.64 -18.13 2.78
N ASP A 23 -10.49 -18.64 2.27
CA ASP A 23 -9.16 -18.18 2.69
C ASP A 23 -8.90 -16.73 2.24
N ILE A 24 -9.41 -16.35 1.06
CA ILE A 24 -9.32 -14.98 0.54
C ILE A 24 -10.23 -14.04 1.32
N GLU A 25 -11.44 -14.48 1.67
CA GLU A 25 -12.34 -13.68 2.51
C GLU A 25 -11.70 -13.43 3.87
N LEU A 26 -11.17 -14.49 4.51
CA LEU A 26 -10.48 -14.38 5.79
C LEU A 26 -9.24 -13.50 5.70
N PHE A 27 -8.47 -13.61 4.61
CA PHE A 27 -7.32 -12.75 4.36
C PHE A 27 -7.73 -11.26 4.31
N LEU A 28 -8.77 -10.92 3.54
CA LEU A 28 -9.27 -9.54 3.43
C LEU A 28 -9.83 -9.02 4.77
N LEU A 29 -10.66 -9.82 5.45
CA LEU A 29 -11.19 -9.46 6.76
C LEU A 29 -10.06 -9.21 7.77
N SER A 30 -9.03 -10.05 7.77
CA SER A 30 -7.86 -9.89 8.65
C SER A 30 -7.04 -8.65 8.30
N ARG A 31 -6.87 -8.38 7.00
CA ARG A 31 -6.15 -7.20 6.49
C ARG A 31 -6.81 -5.91 6.95
N TYR A 32 -8.11 -5.77 6.78
CA TYR A 32 -8.81 -4.55 7.14
C TYR A 32 -9.12 -4.47 8.65
N GLY A 33 -9.22 -5.61 9.33
CA GLY A 33 -9.38 -5.71 10.78
C GLY A 33 -8.11 -5.50 11.60
N GLY A 34 -6.95 -5.33 10.94
CA GLY A 34 -5.68 -5.10 11.64
C GLY A 34 -5.01 -6.35 12.19
N ASP A 35 -5.48 -7.55 11.85
CA ASP A 35 -4.84 -8.81 12.29
C ASP A 35 -3.66 -9.16 11.38
N SER A 36 -2.56 -8.42 11.56
CA SER A 36 -1.32 -8.62 10.82
C SER A 36 -0.72 -10.02 11.03
N SER A 37 -1.03 -10.67 12.17
CA SER A 37 -0.55 -12.02 12.47
C SER A 37 -1.23 -13.05 11.58
N ASN A 38 -2.55 -12.97 11.44
CA ASN A 38 -3.31 -13.85 10.55
C ASN A 38 -2.98 -13.58 9.09
N VAL A 39 -2.88 -12.30 8.68
CA VAL A 39 -2.44 -11.94 7.32
C VAL A 39 -1.07 -12.55 6.99
N SER A 40 -0.13 -12.54 7.94
CA SER A 40 1.20 -13.11 7.74
C SER A 40 1.19 -14.62 7.44
N LEU A 41 0.11 -15.35 7.77
CA LEU A 41 -0.01 -16.77 7.47
C LEU A 41 -0.34 -17.04 6.00
N PHE A 42 -0.93 -16.07 5.29
CA PHE A 42 -1.33 -16.21 3.89
C PHE A 42 -0.27 -15.70 2.90
N ILE A 43 0.68 -14.88 3.35
CA ILE A 43 1.68 -14.24 2.49
C ILE A 43 3.07 -14.86 2.63
N SER A 44 3.79 -14.93 1.51
CA SER A 44 5.15 -15.47 1.47
C SER A 44 6.16 -14.52 2.11
N ASP A 45 7.35 -15.01 2.48
CA ASP A 45 8.42 -14.14 3.02
C ASP A 45 8.94 -13.11 2.01
N GLU A 46 8.88 -13.45 0.72
CA GLU A 46 9.27 -12.57 -0.40
C GLU A 46 8.07 -11.77 -0.94
N PHE A 47 7.03 -11.58 -0.11
CA PHE A 47 5.81 -10.91 -0.52
C PHE A 47 6.03 -9.47 -0.95
N ILE A 48 5.39 -9.10 -2.06
CA ILE A 48 5.33 -7.72 -2.57
C ILE A 48 3.88 -7.33 -2.85
N TYR A 49 3.46 -6.16 -2.39
CA TYR A 49 2.22 -5.51 -2.80
C TYR A 49 2.53 -4.32 -3.71
N GLU A 50 2.12 -4.41 -4.96
CA GLU A 50 2.21 -3.34 -5.97
C GLU A 50 0.91 -2.53 -5.93
N HIS A 51 0.99 -1.29 -5.48
CA HIS A 51 -0.16 -0.38 -5.47
C HIS A 51 -0.47 0.13 -6.88
N THR A 52 -1.66 0.74 -7.01
CA THR A 52 -2.06 1.40 -8.25
C THR A 52 -1.04 2.46 -8.64
N PRO A 53 -0.57 2.47 -9.90
CA PRO A 53 0.30 3.53 -10.41
C PRO A 53 -0.34 4.90 -10.23
N TYR A 54 0.47 5.91 -9.93
CA TYR A 54 0.00 7.29 -9.91
C TYR A 54 0.99 8.23 -10.62
N VAL A 55 0.46 9.31 -11.18
CA VAL A 55 1.26 10.37 -11.78
C VAL A 55 1.49 11.46 -10.72
N GLY A 56 2.75 11.79 -10.45
CA GLY A 56 3.09 12.71 -9.37
C GLY A 56 4.54 13.16 -9.38
N LEU A 57 5.05 13.58 -8.22
CA LEU A 57 6.44 14.01 -8.02
C LEU A 57 7.33 12.93 -7.38
N GLY A 58 6.77 11.75 -7.07
CA GLY A 58 7.55 10.61 -6.59
C GLY A 58 8.16 10.79 -5.20
N VAL A 59 7.54 11.59 -4.33
CA VAL A 59 8.01 11.86 -2.97
C VAL A 59 6.87 11.74 -1.95
N GLU A 60 7.20 11.31 -0.74
CA GLU A 60 6.31 11.44 0.42
C GLU A 60 6.74 12.63 1.26
N THR A 61 5.75 13.36 1.77
CA THR A 61 5.98 14.58 2.55
C THR A 61 5.23 14.56 3.86
N ARG A 62 5.77 15.26 4.86
CA ARG A 62 5.08 15.59 6.11
C ARG A 62 5.07 17.10 6.29
N TYR A 63 3.89 17.65 6.60
CA TYR A 63 3.77 19.07 6.92
C TYR A 63 4.32 19.34 8.32
N VAL A 64 5.36 20.18 8.41
CA VAL A 64 6.06 20.56 9.64
C VAL A 64 6.56 22.01 9.47
N ASP A 65 6.28 22.88 10.45
CA ASP A 65 6.71 24.28 10.47
C ASP A 65 6.44 24.99 9.12
N GLU A 66 5.18 25.04 8.69
CA GLU A 66 4.75 25.79 7.48
C GLU A 66 5.42 25.34 6.17
N SER A 67 5.92 24.10 6.14
CA SER A 67 6.57 23.52 4.96
C SER A 67 6.32 22.02 4.89
N LEU A 68 6.47 21.46 3.69
CA LEU A 68 6.44 20.03 3.47
C LEU A 68 7.85 19.46 3.50
N LEU A 69 8.19 18.76 4.59
CA LEU A 69 9.42 18.01 4.73
C LEU A 69 9.35 16.73 3.89
N ILE A 70 10.31 16.51 3.01
CA ILE A 70 10.43 15.28 2.24
C ILE A 70 10.93 14.16 3.14
N THR A 71 10.12 13.13 3.33
CA THR A 71 10.41 11.98 4.19
C THR A 71 10.82 10.75 3.40
N LYS A 72 10.42 10.65 2.14
CA LYS A 72 10.79 9.54 1.24
C LYS A 72 10.84 10.00 -0.20
N VAL A 73 11.73 9.38 -0.97
CA VAL A 73 11.81 9.53 -2.43
C VAL A 73 11.64 8.13 -3.04
N LEU A 74 10.75 7.98 -4.01
CA LEU A 74 10.34 6.67 -4.52
C LEU A 74 11.36 6.04 -5.48
N ASN A 75 12.14 6.84 -6.23
CA ASN A 75 13.23 6.30 -7.05
C ASN A 75 14.45 7.25 -7.16
N ASP A 76 15.56 6.73 -7.68
CA ASP A 76 16.81 7.47 -7.86
C ASP A 76 16.71 8.59 -8.91
N SER A 77 15.81 8.45 -9.89
CA SER A 77 15.61 9.49 -10.91
C SER A 77 15.09 10.79 -10.29
N ILE A 78 14.31 10.74 -9.21
CA ILE A 78 13.86 11.94 -8.49
C ILE A 78 14.92 12.50 -7.56
N GLN A 79 15.88 11.70 -7.10
CA GLN A 79 16.95 12.16 -6.22
C GLN A 79 17.83 13.27 -6.83
N LYS A 80 17.82 13.40 -8.18
CA LYS A 80 18.45 14.53 -8.88
C LYS A 80 17.74 15.86 -8.60
N TYR A 81 16.45 15.82 -8.29
CA TYR A 81 15.60 16.98 -8.03
C TYR A 81 15.29 17.17 -6.54
N LEU A 82 14.91 16.13 -5.82
CA LEU A 82 14.42 16.18 -4.44
C LEU A 82 15.03 15.06 -3.61
N GLN A 83 15.41 15.36 -2.38
CA GLN A 83 16.03 14.42 -1.46
C GLN A 83 15.33 14.43 -0.10
N VAL A 84 15.48 13.33 0.65
CA VAL A 84 15.00 13.25 2.02
C VAL A 84 15.66 14.38 2.84
N GLY A 85 14.83 15.13 3.57
CA GLY A 85 15.26 16.31 4.33
C GLY A 85 15.07 17.65 3.63
N ASP A 86 14.82 17.67 2.32
CA ASP A 86 14.42 18.90 1.62
C ASP A 86 13.07 19.40 2.15
N ARG A 87 12.86 20.72 2.15
CA ARG A 87 11.60 21.35 2.56
C ARG A 87 10.99 22.12 1.39
N VAL A 88 9.74 21.82 1.06
CA VAL A 88 8.95 22.54 0.05
C VAL A 88 8.09 23.58 0.75
N TYR A 89 8.09 24.81 0.24
CA TYR A 89 7.33 25.95 0.78
C TYR A 89 6.23 26.40 -0.17
N GLU A 90 6.45 26.31 -1.47
CA GLU A 90 5.42 26.60 -2.47
C GLU A 90 5.36 25.50 -3.53
N HIS A 91 4.16 25.24 -4.02
CA HIS A 91 3.86 24.36 -5.15
C HIS A 91 2.92 25.10 -6.10
N ASN A 92 3.34 25.27 -7.35
CA ASN A 92 2.59 25.96 -8.41
C ASN A 92 2.13 27.39 -8.05
N ASN A 93 2.99 28.12 -7.33
CA ASN A 93 2.76 29.48 -6.82
C ASN A 93 1.73 29.57 -5.67
N GLU A 94 1.36 28.45 -5.07
CA GLU A 94 0.56 28.41 -3.84
C GLU A 94 1.45 27.93 -2.68
N ILE A 95 1.26 28.53 -1.50
CA ILE A 95 1.94 28.08 -0.27
C ILE A 95 1.40 26.69 0.06
N VAL A 96 2.31 25.77 0.38
CA VAL A 96 1.92 24.40 0.73
C VAL A 96 1.18 24.35 2.06
N ASP A 97 0.31 23.36 2.22
CA ASP A 97 -0.44 23.14 3.44
C ASP A 97 -0.36 21.68 3.92
N SER A 98 -1.16 21.33 4.92
CA SER A 98 -1.22 19.99 5.47
C SER A 98 -1.77 18.92 4.53
N LEU A 99 -2.35 19.29 3.38
CA LEU A 99 -2.85 18.34 2.37
C LEU A 99 -1.70 17.70 1.57
N GLY A 100 -0.49 18.26 1.65
CA GLY A 100 0.68 17.75 0.96
C GLY A 100 0.80 18.27 -0.47
N LEU A 101 1.62 17.60 -1.28
CA LEU A 101 1.84 17.94 -2.68
C LEU A 101 0.68 17.40 -3.55
N VAL A 102 -0.37 18.21 -3.71
CA VAL A 102 -1.50 17.87 -4.59
C VAL A 102 -1.16 18.24 -6.03
N THR A 103 -0.68 17.26 -6.79
CA THR A 103 -0.30 17.46 -8.20
C THR A 103 -1.47 17.25 -9.15
N SER A 104 -1.47 18.01 -10.26
CA SER A 104 -2.40 17.86 -11.37
C SER A 104 -1.66 18.07 -12.69
N GLY A 105 -2.02 17.30 -13.72
CA GLY A 105 -1.43 17.40 -15.05
C GLY A 105 -1.10 16.04 -15.65
N PRO A 106 -0.83 15.97 -16.96
CA PRO A 106 -0.31 14.77 -17.62
C PRO A 106 1.17 14.51 -17.27
N ILE A 107 1.63 13.29 -17.54
CA ILE A 107 3.05 12.91 -17.48
C ILE A 107 3.87 13.89 -18.32
N GLY A 108 5.00 14.34 -17.76
CA GLY A 108 5.92 15.31 -18.35
C GLY A 108 5.56 16.78 -18.06
N GLU A 109 4.36 17.08 -17.54
CA GLU A 109 4.02 18.45 -17.16
C GLU A 109 4.89 18.90 -15.99
N LYS A 110 5.52 20.06 -16.13
CA LYS A 110 6.43 20.61 -15.13
C LYS A 110 5.65 21.28 -14.01
N GLN A 111 5.91 20.83 -12.78
CA GLN A 111 5.44 21.44 -11.55
C GLN A 111 6.52 22.39 -11.03
N LYS A 112 6.11 23.59 -10.63
CA LYS A 112 7.02 24.59 -10.05
C LYS A 112 7.03 24.44 -8.54
N LEU A 113 8.21 24.28 -7.95
CA LEU A 113 8.40 24.22 -6.50
C LEU A 113 9.32 25.33 -6.02
N ILE A 114 9.04 25.89 -4.85
CA ILE A 114 10.02 26.64 -4.05
C ILE A 114 10.48 25.76 -2.90
N VAL A 115 11.76 25.45 -2.86
CA VAL A 115 12.35 24.51 -1.90
C VAL A 115 13.57 25.08 -1.18
N ILE A 116 13.81 24.62 0.04
CA ILE A 116 15.12 24.70 0.70
C ILE A 116 15.70 23.29 0.72
N LYS A 117 16.92 23.15 0.22
CA LYS A 117 17.64 21.88 0.21
C LYS A 117 18.13 21.52 1.61
N ASN A 118 18.20 20.23 1.90
CA ASN A 118 18.71 19.75 3.18
C ASN A 118 20.12 20.30 3.46
N GLY A 119 20.30 20.94 4.62
CA GLY A 119 21.57 21.58 5.02
C GLY A 119 21.83 22.95 4.40
N GLU A 120 20.93 23.44 3.54
CA GLU A 120 21.00 24.77 2.94
C GLU A 120 20.04 25.75 3.63
N ARG A 121 20.18 27.04 3.30
CA ARG A 121 19.35 28.12 3.85
C ARG A 121 18.64 28.96 2.80
N ASP A 122 19.03 28.82 1.54
CA ASP A 122 18.53 29.65 0.46
C ASP A 122 17.39 28.94 -0.28
N PHE A 123 16.37 29.72 -0.65
CA PHE A 123 15.29 29.24 -1.49
C PHE A 123 15.76 28.95 -2.91
N ARG A 124 15.29 27.85 -3.47
CA ARG A 124 15.50 27.46 -4.87
C ARG A 124 14.17 27.29 -5.57
N VAL A 125 14.07 27.86 -6.76
CA VAL A 125 12.96 27.58 -7.68
C VAL A 125 13.36 26.38 -8.53
N MET A 126 12.50 25.37 -8.58
CA MET A 126 12.71 24.17 -9.38
C MET A 126 11.49 23.87 -10.23
N GLU A 127 11.73 23.36 -11.44
CA GLU A 127 10.69 22.82 -12.30
C GLU A 127 10.92 21.31 -12.46
N ILE A 128 10.01 20.50 -11.92
CA ILE A 128 10.12 19.05 -11.93
C ILE A 128 8.99 18.48 -12.80
N PRO A 129 9.29 17.62 -13.80
CA PRO A 129 8.25 16.96 -14.58
C PRO A 129 7.48 15.94 -13.72
N LEU A 130 6.18 15.82 -13.96
CA LEU A 130 5.40 14.70 -13.45
C LEU A 130 5.84 13.40 -14.14
N GLU A 131 5.98 12.33 -13.36
CA GLU A 131 6.25 10.98 -13.89
C GLU A 131 5.27 9.98 -13.26
N GLU A 132 5.20 8.79 -13.85
CA GLU A 132 4.43 7.68 -13.30
C GLU A 132 5.27 6.93 -12.26
N TYR A 133 4.70 6.70 -11.08
CA TYR A 133 5.33 5.98 -9.98
C TYR A 133 4.48 4.79 -9.56
N HIS A 134 5.18 3.75 -9.15
CA HIS A 134 4.61 2.57 -8.51
C HIS A 134 5.09 2.54 -7.07
N PHE A 135 4.15 2.53 -6.13
CA PHE A 135 4.47 2.33 -4.73
C PHE A 135 4.40 0.83 -4.42
N GLU A 136 5.46 0.31 -3.82
CA GLU A 136 5.56 -1.10 -3.45
C GLU A 136 5.77 -1.25 -1.95
N GLU A 137 5.12 -2.26 -1.38
CA GLU A 137 5.34 -2.69 0.00
C GLU A 137 5.89 -4.11 0.00
N ASN A 138 7.00 -4.32 0.69
CA ASN A 138 7.41 -5.67 1.08
C ASN A 138 6.55 -6.17 2.25
N LYS A 139 6.68 -7.46 2.59
CA LYS A 139 6.00 -8.10 3.73
C LYS A 139 5.96 -7.23 4.99
N ASN A 140 7.09 -6.72 5.45
CA ASN A 140 7.14 -5.97 6.72
C ASN A 140 6.39 -4.64 6.63
N SER A 141 6.63 -3.86 5.57
CA SER A 141 5.92 -2.59 5.36
C SER A 141 4.41 -2.78 5.18
N PHE A 142 4.00 -3.87 4.51
CA PHE A 142 2.60 -4.22 4.30
C PHE A 142 1.90 -4.59 5.63
N LEU A 143 2.55 -5.41 6.46
CA LEU A 143 2.02 -5.75 7.79
C LEU A 143 1.96 -4.52 8.72
N GLU A 144 2.93 -3.61 8.62
CA GLU A 144 2.91 -2.35 9.36
C GLU A 144 1.79 -1.41 8.88
N SER A 145 1.54 -1.35 7.57
CA SER A 145 0.47 -0.50 7.03
C SER A 145 -0.93 -1.01 7.39
N ILE A 146 -1.11 -2.32 7.54
CA ILE A 146 -2.33 -2.93 8.09
C ILE A 146 -2.64 -2.42 9.50
N LEU A 147 -1.64 -2.40 10.39
CA LEU A 147 -1.81 -1.91 11.76
C LEU A 147 -2.13 -0.41 11.78
N LYS A 148 -1.38 0.38 10.99
CA LYS A 148 -1.64 1.83 10.87
C LYS A 148 -3.01 2.14 10.26
N TYR A 149 -3.53 1.23 9.45
CA TYR A 149 -4.85 1.38 8.87
C TYR A 149 -5.93 1.14 9.90
N SER A 150 -5.86 0.02 10.65
CA SER A 150 -6.87 -0.30 11.66
C SER A 150 -6.94 0.73 12.80
N GLU A 151 -5.84 1.39 13.13
CA GLU A 151 -5.83 2.49 14.10
C GLU A 151 -6.62 3.74 13.66
N LYS A 152 -6.91 3.89 12.35
CA LYS A 152 -7.56 5.08 11.79
C LYS A 152 -9.08 4.94 11.64
N TRP A 153 -9.61 3.72 11.66
CA TRP A 153 -11.01 3.45 11.38
C TRP A 153 -11.67 2.85 12.61
N TYR A 154 -12.80 3.43 13.00
CA TYR A 154 -13.60 2.93 14.12
C TYR A 154 -14.31 1.64 13.73
N ASP A 155 -14.92 1.63 12.55
CA ASP A 155 -15.57 0.46 11.96
C ASP A 155 -15.25 0.37 10.46
N TYR A 156 -15.47 -0.83 9.93
CA TYR A 156 -15.42 -1.09 8.49
C TYR A 156 -16.36 -2.22 8.10
N ASP A 157 -16.71 -2.24 6.82
CA ASP A 157 -17.39 -3.35 6.17
C ASP A 157 -16.71 -3.69 4.84
N LEU A 158 -16.83 -4.95 4.44
CA LEU A 158 -16.26 -5.48 3.20
C LEU A 158 -17.31 -6.27 2.45
N GLU A 159 -17.68 -5.77 1.27
CA GLU A 159 -18.51 -6.48 0.31
C GLU A 159 -17.60 -7.11 -0.74
N ILE A 160 -17.46 -8.43 -0.71
CA ILE A 160 -16.77 -9.19 -1.77
C ILE A 160 -17.75 -9.38 -2.92
N ILE A 161 -17.41 -8.78 -4.06
CA ILE A 161 -18.27 -8.75 -5.26
C ILE A 161 -17.99 -9.95 -6.15
N ASP A 162 -16.72 -10.31 -6.35
CA ASP A 162 -16.33 -11.46 -7.17
C ASP A 162 -14.95 -12.00 -6.79
N ILE A 163 -14.78 -13.32 -6.89
CA ILE A 163 -13.49 -14.01 -6.76
C ILE A 163 -13.31 -14.93 -7.97
N ILE A 164 -12.33 -14.63 -8.81
CA ILE A 164 -12.03 -15.40 -10.01
C ILE A 164 -10.68 -16.09 -9.86
N LYS A 165 -10.70 -17.42 -9.76
CA LYS A 165 -9.48 -18.24 -9.69
C LYS A 165 -9.08 -18.79 -11.06
N LYS A 166 -7.84 -18.51 -11.47
CA LYS A 166 -7.23 -19.05 -12.70
C LYS A 166 -5.78 -19.48 -12.46
N LYS A 167 -5.55 -20.80 -12.44
CA LYS A 167 -4.23 -21.40 -12.18
C LYS A 167 -3.64 -20.93 -10.84
N ASN A 168 -2.68 -20.00 -10.87
CA ASN A 168 -1.99 -19.45 -9.72
C ASN A 168 -2.37 -18.00 -9.44
N THR A 169 -3.41 -17.52 -10.12
CA THR A 169 -3.85 -16.15 -9.96
C THR A 169 -5.26 -16.18 -9.43
N ILE A 170 -5.52 -15.37 -8.41
CA ILE A 170 -6.85 -15.11 -7.90
C ILE A 170 -7.10 -13.63 -8.13
N SER A 171 -8.21 -13.29 -8.79
CA SER A 171 -8.64 -11.90 -8.95
C SER A 171 -9.76 -11.67 -7.96
N VAL A 172 -9.67 -10.61 -7.16
CA VAL A 172 -10.64 -10.31 -6.11
C VAL A 172 -11.18 -8.92 -6.37
N HIS A 173 -12.49 -8.82 -6.52
CA HIS A 173 -13.21 -7.55 -6.63
C HIS A 173 -14.01 -7.33 -5.36
N TYR A 174 -13.77 -6.23 -4.67
CA TYR A 174 -14.47 -5.91 -3.44
C TYR A 174 -14.72 -4.41 -3.31
N ARG A 175 -15.69 -4.09 -2.47
CA ARG A 175 -15.97 -2.74 -1.99
C ARG A 175 -15.69 -2.69 -0.51
N TRP A 176 -15.02 -1.62 -0.10
CA TRP A 176 -14.74 -1.32 1.29
C TRP A 176 -15.54 -0.09 1.70
N GLU A 177 -16.07 -0.12 2.93
CA GLU A 177 -16.69 1.02 3.60
C GLU A 177 -16.15 1.13 5.02
N GLY A 178 -16.11 2.34 5.58
CA GLY A 178 -15.78 2.52 6.99
C GLY A 178 -15.98 3.94 7.50
N SER A 179 -16.10 4.06 8.82
CA SER A 179 -16.20 5.33 9.54
C SER A 179 -15.01 5.51 10.48
N ARG A 180 -14.63 6.77 10.72
CA ARG A 180 -13.57 7.13 11.69
C ARG A 180 -14.07 7.22 13.12
N GLU A 181 -15.38 7.29 13.31
CA GLU A 181 -16.03 7.42 14.61
C GLU A 181 -17.41 6.74 14.62
N GLU A 182 -17.92 6.46 15.82
CA GLU A 182 -19.22 5.82 15.98
C GLU A 182 -20.34 6.70 15.41
N ASN A 183 -21.13 6.15 14.47
CA ASN A 183 -22.17 6.88 13.71
C ASN A 183 -21.63 8.08 12.89
N GLY A 184 -20.36 8.05 12.50
CA GLY A 184 -19.72 9.08 11.69
C GLY A 184 -20.03 9.01 10.19
N GLU A 185 -19.31 9.81 9.41
CA GLU A 185 -19.36 9.80 7.95
C GLU A 185 -18.80 8.47 7.40
N ILE A 186 -19.46 7.95 6.36
CA ILE A 186 -19.04 6.72 5.69
C ILE A 186 -18.15 7.08 4.50
N TYR A 187 -16.95 6.51 4.50
CA TYR A 187 -15.99 6.61 3.41
C TYR A 187 -15.95 5.29 2.66
N THR A 188 -15.80 5.32 1.33
CA THR A 188 -15.84 4.10 0.51
C THR A 188 -14.88 4.12 -0.67
N PHE A 189 -14.36 2.94 -1.03
CA PHE A 189 -13.68 2.71 -2.30
C PHE A 189 -13.97 1.31 -2.84
N SER A 190 -13.75 1.13 -4.13
CA SER A 190 -13.74 -0.19 -4.77
C SER A 190 -12.33 -0.56 -5.20
N ALA A 191 -12.01 -1.84 -5.11
CA ALA A 191 -10.72 -2.37 -5.49
C ALA A 191 -10.85 -3.69 -6.27
N ILE A 192 -10.00 -3.84 -7.27
CA ILE A 192 -9.72 -5.11 -7.94
C ILE A 192 -8.26 -5.43 -7.66
N GLU A 193 -8.00 -6.60 -7.09
CA GLU A 193 -6.65 -7.04 -6.80
C GLU A 193 -6.35 -8.39 -7.45
N PHE A 194 -5.12 -8.55 -7.94
CA PHE A 194 -4.63 -9.80 -8.51
C PHE A 194 -3.60 -10.42 -7.58
N TYR A 195 -3.94 -11.57 -7.01
CA TYR A 195 -3.09 -12.32 -6.10
C TYR A 195 -2.37 -13.41 -6.87
N TYR A 196 -1.04 -13.37 -6.85
CA TYR A 196 -0.19 -14.38 -7.44
C TYR A 196 0.24 -15.35 -6.34
N ILE A 197 -0.03 -16.64 -6.56
CA ILE A 197 0.17 -17.70 -5.57
C ILE A 197 1.41 -18.51 -5.92
N ASN A 198 2.30 -18.67 -4.94
CA ASN A 198 3.43 -19.56 -5.04
C ASN A 198 2.98 -21.02 -4.92
N LYS A 199 2.95 -21.77 -6.03
CA LYS A 199 2.50 -23.18 -6.05
C LYS A 199 3.13 -24.11 -5.01
N LYS A 200 4.38 -23.84 -4.59
CA LYS A 200 5.12 -24.74 -3.71
C LYS A 200 4.75 -24.53 -2.24
N LYS A 201 4.52 -23.29 -1.86
CA LYS A 201 4.20 -22.88 -0.48
C LYS A 201 2.70 -22.65 -0.28
N ASP A 202 1.97 -22.48 -1.37
CA ASP A 202 0.58 -22.06 -1.42
C ASP A 202 0.31 -20.78 -0.63
N LEU A 203 1.23 -19.83 -0.79
CA LEU A 203 1.15 -18.51 -0.18
C LEU A 203 1.04 -17.46 -1.29
N ILE A 204 0.41 -16.35 -0.97
CA ILE A 204 0.39 -15.17 -1.82
C ILE A 204 1.82 -14.62 -1.87
N GLU A 205 2.44 -14.64 -3.04
CA GLU A 205 3.77 -14.08 -3.26
C GLU A 205 3.72 -12.63 -3.72
N ARG A 206 2.61 -12.24 -4.36
CA ARG A 206 2.46 -10.89 -4.89
C ARG A 206 1.01 -10.50 -4.99
N ILE A 207 0.71 -9.24 -4.67
CA ILE A 207 -0.58 -8.62 -4.92
C ILE A 207 -0.36 -7.43 -5.85
N VAL A 208 -1.21 -7.28 -6.86
CA VAL A 208 -1.28 -6.08 -7.69
C VAL A 208 -2.64 -5.44 -7.49
N GLY A 209 -2.67 -4.24 -6.93
CA GLY A 209 -3.90 -3.53 -6.56
C GLY A 209 -4.30 -2.45 -7.56
N LEU A 210 -5.56 -2.44 -7.94
CA LEU A 210 -6.22 -1.39 -8.70
C LEU A 210 -7.40 -0.87 -7.88
N TRP A 211 -7.33 0.38 -7.41
CA TRP A 211 -8.39 0.95 -6.60
C TRP A 211 -8.70 2.40 -6.97
N SER A 212 -9.90 2.84 -6.60
CA SER A 212 -10.42 4.17 -6.95
C SER A 212 -9.82 5.29 -6.08
N GLU A 213 -8.49 5.47 -6.11
CA GLU A 213 -7.76 6.39 -5.22
C GLU A 213 -8.30 7.82 -5.27
N LYS A 214 -8.49 8.38 -6.48
CA LYS A 214 -9.02 9.75 -6.65
C LYS A 214 -10.42 9.90 -6.05
N GLN A 215 -11.28 8.91 -6.24
CA GLN A 215 -12.63 8.91 -5.66
C GLN A 215 -12.57 8.85 -4.13
N PHE A 216 -11.65 8.05 -3.58
CA PHE A 216 -11.47 7.96 -2.13
C PHE A 216 -10.96 9.27 -1.54
N ARG A 217 -9.88 9.83 -2.12
CA ARG A 217 -9.30 11.10 -1.65
C ARG A 217 -10.29 12.27 -1.70
N ASN A 218 -11.18 12.29 -2.69
CA ASN A 218 -12.19 13.35 -2.80
C ASN A 218 -13.24 13.36 -1.67
N GLN A 219 -13.36 12.28 -0.88
CA GLN A 219 -14.31 12.22 0.24
C GLN A 219 -13.81 12.93 1.50
N PHE A 220 -12.53 13.31 1.57
CA PHE A 220 -11.93 13.99 2.73
C PHE A 220 -11.84 15.52 2.55
N LYS A 221 -12.63 16.08 1.63
CA LYS A 221 -12.62 17.51 1.28
C LYS A 221 -13.66 18.30 2.06
#